data_AF-A0A524GG10-F1
#
_entry.id   AF-A0A524GG10-F1
#
_cell.length_a   1.000
_cell.length_b   1.000
_cell.length_c   1.000
_cell.angle_alpha   90.00
_cell.angle_beta   90.00
_cell.angle_gamma   90.00
#
_symmetry.space_group_name_H-M   'P 1'
#
loop_
_entity.id
_entity.type
_entity.pdbx_description
1 polymer ?
#
loop_
_entity_poly.entity_id
_entity_poly.type
_entity_poly.pdbx_seq_one_letter_code
_entity_poly.pdbx_strand_id
1 'polypeptide(L)'
;MSRSRIAEVISTQVICKQPNRYIGWPTIAKAPNGELLVVFSGDRDAHVDPFGKTLLMRSRDDGRNWDEPELVNDTPLDDRDAGICICGDGTVILSWFTSHYEDEIYMGWAPSGQEARWSEKIRSVGTADIQQWAGQTVLNGRYALGHWTRRSTDNGRTWEDPVRVPPSTPHGPIVLSDGRLMYVGIEGNQGRKIGQGSILAAESLDQGRTWAVIGRTNMYPEYRGDAPGGRSYLTEPHVVEVAPGRLLAMARY
;
A
#
# COMPACT_ATOMS: atom_id res chain seq x y z
N MET A 1 28.61 22.78 -11.24
CA MET A 1 28.58 21.45 -11.88
C MET A 1 27.21 21.26 -12.50
N SER A 2 27.13 21.13 -13.82
CA SER A 2 25.88 20.86 -14.54
C SER A 2 25.37 19.48 -14.13
N ARG A 3 24.17 19.38 -13.54
CA ARG A 3 23.53 18.09 -13.29
C ARG A 3 23.23 17.46 -14.65
N SER A 4 23.98 16.42 -15.02
CA SER A 4 23.63 15.58 -16.16
C SER A 4 22.23 15.01 -15.93
N ARG A 5 21.33 15.16 -16.91
CA ARG A 5 20.02 14.49 -16.87
C ARG A 5 20.27 12.99 -16.83
N ILE A 6 19.84 12.35 -15.74
CA ILE A 6 19.93 10.89 -15.52
C ILE A 6 18.81 10.12 -16.24
N ALA A 7 17.85 10.82 -16.87
CA ALA A 7 16.79 10.25 -17.69
C ALA A 7 16.25 11.28 -18.70
N GLU A 8 15.70 10.79 -19.81
CA GLU A 8 14.96 11.55 -20.81
C GLU A 8 13.45 11.28 -20.67
N VAL A 9 12.63 12.34 -20.67
CA VAL A 9 11.17 12.22 -20.65
C VAL A 9 10.69 12.13 -22.10
N ILE A 10 10.24 10.95 -22.50
CA ILE A 10 9.76 10.68 -23.87
C ILE A 10 8.31 11.12 -24.05
N SER A 11 7.47 10.98 -23.01
CA SER A 11 6.07 11.40 -23.03
C SER A 11 5.52 11.63 -21.61
N THR A 12 4.37 12.29 -21.52
CA THR A 12 3.57 12.43 -20.29
C THR A 12 2.11 12.26 -20.68
N GLN A 13 1.37 11.45 -19.93
CA GLN A 13 -0.02 11.12 -20.22
C GLN A 13 -0.79 10.82 -18.94
N VAL A 14 -2.11 10.90 -19.03
CA VAL A 14 -3.03 10.46 -17.98
C VAL A 14 -3.30 8.98 -18.17
N ILE A 15 -2.96 8.16 -17.18
CA ILE A 15 -3.24 6.70 -17.19
C ILE A 15 -4.70 6.44 -16.81
N CYS A 16 -5.17 7.06 -15.73
CA CYS A 16 -6.53 6.87 -15.22
C CYS A 16 -7.10 8.19 -14.73
N LYS A 17 -8.41 8.39 -14.91
CA LYS A 17 -9.18 9.45 -14.26
C LYS A 17 -10.58 8.95 -13.95
N GLN A 18 -10.98 9.06 -12.69
CA GLN A 18 -12.36 8.80 -12.26
C GLN A 18 -13.01 10.16 -11.93
N PRO A 19 -13.95 10.67 -12.75
CA PRO A 19 -14.59 11.95 -12.50
C PRO A 19 -15.25 11.98 -11.11
N ASN A 20 -15.04 13.09 -10.38
CA ASN A 20 -15.57 13.31 -9.02
C ASN A 20 -15.11 12.29 -7.97
N ARG A 21 -14.05 11.53 -8.25
CA ARG A 21 -13.42 10.61 -7.31
C ARG A 21 -11.98 10.99 -7.05
N TYR A 22 -11.54 10.68 -5.84
CA TYR A 22 -10.14 10.64 -5.48
C TYR A 22 -9.57 9.27 -5.89
N ILE A 23 -8.42 9.27 -6.56
CA ILE A 23 -7.64 8.06 -6.82
C ILE A 23 -6.18 8.37 -6.49
N GLY A 24 -5.44 7.40 -5.97
CA GLY A 24 -4.10 7.69 -5.47
C GLY A 24 -3.23 6.49 -5.18
N TRP A 25 -1.99 6.82 -4.83
CA TRP A 25 -0.92 5.88 -4.45
C TRP A 25 -0.67 4.77 -5.48
N PRO A 26 -0.38 5.13 -6.75
CA PRO A 26 -0.11 4.12 -7.76
C PRO A 26 1.27 3.50 -7.60
N THR A 27 1.36 2.21 -7.93
CA THR A 27 2.63 1.51 -8.17
C THR A 27 2.58 0.79 -9.51
N ILE A 28 3.75 0.47 -10.08
CA ILE A 28 3.87 -0.13 -11.42
C ILE A 28 4.96 -1.19 -11.43
N ALA A 29 4.71 -2.29 -12.15
CA ALA A 29 5.70 -3.32 -12.44
C ALA A 29 5.56 -3.83 -13.88
N LYS A 30 6.67 -4.32 -14.45
CA LYS A 30 6.69 -4.96 -15.77
C LYS A 30 6.74 -6.48 -15.61
N ALA A 31 5.76 -7.17 -16.18
CA ALA A 31 5.70 -8.63 -16.18
C ALA A 31 6.68 -9.24 -17.20
N PRO A 32 7.09 -10.52 -17.05
CA PRO A 32 8.00 -11.18 -17.99
C PRO A 32 7.49 -11.25 -19.43
N ASN A 33 6.17 -11.23 -19.63
CA ASN A 33 5.54 -11.18 -20.96
C ASN A 33 5.58 -9.78 -21.59
N GLY A 34 6.16 -8.78 -20.91
CA GLY A 34 6.29 -7.41 -21.38
C GLY A 34 5.14 -6.48 -20.97
N GLU A 35 4.06 -6.99 -20.38
CA GLU A 35 2.94 -6.16 -19.93
C GLU A 35 3.33 -5.27 -18.75
N LEU A 36 2.86 -4.02 -18.74
CA LEU A 36 2.94 -3.16 -17.56
C LEU A 36 1.66 -3.31 -16.75
N LEU A 37 1.79 -3.55 -15.45
CA LEU A 37 0.68 -3.60 -14.51
C LEU A 37 0.79 -2.40 -13.57
N VAL A 38 -0.26 -1.58 -13.50
CA VAL A 38 -0.40 -0.46 -12.55
C VAL A 38 -1.49 -0.82 -11.57
N VAL A 39 -1.23 -0.66 -10.27
CA VAL A 39 -2.26 -0.78 -9.22
C VAL A 39 -2.36 0.52 -8.45
N PHE A 40 -3.56 0.84 -7.95
CA PHE A 40 -3.83 2.07 -7.21
C PHE A 40 -5.09 1.93 -6.35
N SER A 41 -5.28 2.84 -5.40
CA SER A 41 -6.56 2.96 -4.68
C SER A 41 -7.54 3.83 -5.47
N GLY A 42 -8.75 3.33 -5.70
CA GLY A 42 -9.79 3.99 -6.47
C GLY A 42 -11.17 3.96 -5.82
N ASP A 43 -12.15 4.55 -6.51
CA ASP A 43 -13.55 4.73 -6.05
C ASP A 43 -13.68 5.46 -4.71
N ARG A 44 -12.77 6.41 -4.46
CA ARG A 44 -12.68 7.17 -3.20
C ARG A 44 -13.37 8.51 -3.30
N ASP A 45 -13.92 8.98 -2.20
CA ASP A 45 -14.37 10.36 -2.03
C ASP A 45 -13.27 11.27 -1.46
N ALA A 46 -12.31 10.71 -0.71
CA ALA A 46 -11.26 11.49 -0.05
C ALA A 46 -9.96 10.68 0.19
N HIS A 47 -8.98 11.32 0.82
CA HIS A 47 -7.75 10.63 1.25
C HIS A 47 -8.06 9.52 2.28
N VAL A 48 -9.03 9.73 3.16
CA VAL A 48 -9.58 8.71 4.08
C VAL A 48 -11.09 8.72 3.94
N ASP A 49 -11.71 7.57 3.72
CA ASP A 49 -13.17 7.40 3.57
C ASP A 49 -13.55 5.93 3.82
N PRO A 50 -14.82 5.50 3.72
CA PRO A 50 -15.20 4.09 3.91
C PRO A 50 -15.38 3.28 2.61
N PHE A 51 -14.91 3.77 1.45
CA PHE A 51 -15.23 3.22 0.11
C PHE A 51 -14.04 2.69 -0.69
N GLY A 52 -12.80 2.92 -0.24
CA GLY A 52 -11.62 2.63 -1.03
C GLY A 52 -11.54 1.19 -1.53
N LYS A 53 -11.13 1.07 -2.78
CA LYS A 53 -10.91 -0.21 -3.49
C LYS A 53 -9.51 -0.22 -4.06
N THR A 54 -8.94 -1.39 -4.30
CA THR A 54 -7.73 -1.48 -5.14
C THR A 54 -8.11 -1.87 -6.56
N LEU A 55 -7.62 -1.10 -7.52
CA LEU A 55 -7.84 -1.31 -8.94
C LEU A 55 -6.51 -1.62 -9.64
N LEU A 56 -6.59 -2.33 -10.76
CA LEU A 56 -5.46 -2.66 -11.61
C LEU A 56 -5.74 -2.23 -13.05
N MET A 57 -4.75 -1.63 -13.72
CA MET A 57 -4.77 -1.34 -15.15
C MET A 57 -3.55 -1.95 -15.83
N ARG A 58 -3.68 -2.26 -17.12
CA ARG A 58 -2.66 -2.97 -17.90
C ARG A 58 -2.31 -2.23 -19.16
N SER A 59 -1.05 -2.32 -19.57
CA SER A 59 -0.61 -1.90 -20.89
C SER A 59 0.18 -3.02 -21.56
N ARG A 60 -0.08 -3.21 -22.86
CA ARG A 60 0.57 -4.25 -23.70
C ARG A 60 1.52 -3.64 -24.74
N ASP A 61 1.71 -2.33 -24.70
CA ASP A 61 2.42 -1.56 -25.72
C ASP A 61 3.37 -0.51 -25.11
N ASP A 62 4.06 -0.90 -24.03
CA ASP A 62 5.01 -0.08 -23.25
C ASP A 62 4.39 1.24 -22.75
N GLY A 63 3.13 1.16 -22.31
CA GLY A 63 2.43 2.26 -21.68
C GLY A 63 1.77 3.22 -22.66
N ARG A 64 1.75 2.96 -23.98
CA ARG A 64 1.10 3.87 -24.94
C ARG A 64 -0.41 3.88 -24.81
N ASN A 65 -1.00 2.72 -24.52
CA ASN A 65 -2.43 2.56 -24.24
C ASN A 65 -2.62 1.74 -22.97
N TRP A 66 -3.74 1.97 -22.28
CA TRP A 66 -4.10 1.31 -21.03
C TRP A 66 -5.52 0.75 -21.12
N ASP A 67 -5.70 -0.48 -20.64
CA ASP A 67 -7.01 -1.12 -20.48
C ASP A 67 -7.83 -0.41 -19.38
N GLU A 68 -9.16 -0.61 -19.37
CA GLU A 68 -10.03 -0.09 -18.29
C GLU A 68 -9.64 -0.65 -16.91
N PRO A 69 -9.94 0.07 -15.80
CA PRO A 69 -9.64 -0.41 -14.45
C PRO A 69 -10.37 -1.71 -14.10
N GLU A 70 -9.62 -2.70 -13.65
CA GLU A 70 -10.12 -3.98 -13.14
C GLU A 70 -10.12 -3.97 -11.61
N LEU A 71 -11.21 -4.45 -11.00
CA LEU A 71 -11.33 -4.55 -9.55
C LEU A 71 -10.46 -5.69 -9.01
N VAL A 72 -9.66 -5.41 -7.97
CA VAL A 72 -8.88 -6.44 -7.27
C VAL A 72 -9.38 -6.65 -5.83
N ASN A 73 -9.54 -5.58 -5.06
CA ASN A 73 -10.02 -5.62 -3.67
C ASN A 73 -11.21 -4.69 -3.51
N ASP A 74 -12.26 -5.21 -2.87
CA ASP A 74 -13.46 -4.48 -2.42
C ASP A 74 -13.91 -5.10 -1.10
N THR A 75 -13.06 -4.99 -0.09
CA THR A 75 -13.40 -5.43 1.27
C THR A 75 -14.49 -4.52 1.84
N PRO A 76 -15.14 -4.90 2.95
CA PRO A 76 -16.09 -4.02 3.61
C PRO A 76 -15.49 -2.67 4.07
N LEU A 77 -14.16 -2.59 4.23
CA LEU A 77 -13.42 -1.44 4.75
C LEU A 77 -12.72 -0.64 3.64
N ASP A 78 -12.06 0.45 4.04
CA ASP A 78 -11.26 1.28 3.13
C ASP A 78 -9.97 0.56 2.69
N ASP A 79 -9.95 -0.02 1.49
CA ASP A 79 -8.77 -0.64 0.88
C ASP A 79 -7.82 0.41 0.27
N ARG A 80 -6.60 0.47 0.79
CA ARG A 80 -5.68 1.59 0.61
C ARG A 80 -4.26 1.18 0.24
N ASP A 81 -3.61 2.11 -0.48
CA ASP A 81 -2.20 2.15 -0.77
C ASP A 81 -1.69 0.84 -1.41
N ALA A 82 -2.03 0.65 -2.69
CA ALA A 82 -1.75 -0.57 -3.43
C ALA A 82 -0.29 -0.64 -3.95
N GLY A 83 0.43 -1.66 -3.51
CA GLY A 83 1.77 -2.02 -4.00
C GLY A 83 1.74 -3.23 -4.92
N ILE A 84 2.63 -3.29 -5.92
CA ILE A 84 2.76 -4.44 -6.83
C ILE A 84 4.22 -4.86 -7.00
N CYS A 85 4.43 -6.18 -6.96
CA CYS A 85 5.72 -6.84 -7.16
C CYS A 85 5.51 -8.04 -8.10
N ILE A 86 6.42 -8.25 -9.04
CA ILE A 86 6.34 -9.38 -9.99
C ILE A 86 7.63 -10.22 -9.89
N CYS A 87 7.46 -11.50 -9.58
CA CYS A 87 8.51 -12.50 -9.53
C CYS A 87 9.03 -12.86 -10.93
N GLY A 88 10.24 -13.43 -10.99
CA GLY A 88 10.86 -13.83 -12.27
C GLY A 88 10.06 -14.87 -13.07
N ASP A 89 9.25 -15.68 -12.40
CA ASP A 89 8.34 -16.66 -13.03
C ASP A 89 7.00 -16.06 -13.46
N GLY A 90 6.78 -14.75 -13.25
CA GLY A 90 5.54 -14.05 -13.56
C GLY A 90 4.50 -14.08 -12.44
N THR A 91 4.79 -14.68 -11.28
CA THR A 91 3.92 -14.58 -10.10
C THR A 91 3.81 -13.11 -9.68
N VAL A 92 2.57 -12.62 -9.54
CA VAL A 92 2.27 -11.24 -9.12
C VAL A 92 1.87 -11.24 -7.65
N ILE A 93 2.46 -10.33 -6.88
CA ILE A 93 2.12 -10.05 -5.49
C ILE A 93 1.57 -8.64 -5.41
N LEU A 94 0.35 -8.50 -4.90
CA LEU A 94 -0.26 -7.20 -4.61
C LEU A 94 -0.34 -7.03 -3.10
N SER A 95 0.08 -5.87 -2.59
CA SER A 95 -0.07 -5.49 -1.18
C SER A 95 -1.00 -4.30 -1.01
N TRP A 96 -1.70 -4.24 0.11
CA TRP A 96 -2.52 -3.09 0.51
C TRP A 96 -2.71 -3.08 2.01
N PHE A 97 -3.32 -2.03 2.54
CA PHE A 97 -3.87 -2.06 3.89
C PHE A 97 -5.33 -1.66 3.90
N THR A 98 -6.03 -2.09 4.94
CA THR A 98 -7.41 -1.74 5.22
C THR A 98 -7.47 -0.87 6.47
N SER A 99 -8.28 0.18 6.43
CA SER A 99 -8.47 1.05 7.59
C SER A 99 -9.93 1.23 7.98
N HIS A 100 -10.15 1.41 9.28
CA HIS A 100 -11.45 1.72 9.84
C HIS A 100 -11.29 2.67 11.04
N TYR A 101 -12.29 3.52 11.24
CA TYR A 101 -12.34 4.54 12.28
C TYR A 101 -13.75 4.56 12.87
N GLU A 102 -13.85 5.07 14.09
CA GLU A 102 -15.15 5.35 14.70
C GLU A 102 -15.93 6.38 13.87
N ASP A 103 -17.26 6.23 13.86
CA ASP A 103 -18.19 7.02 13.06
C ASP A 103 -17.93 8.53 13.13
N GLU A 104 -17.73 9.08 14.33
CA GLU A 104 -17.48 10.52 14.52
C GLU A 104 -16.25 11.01 13.75
N ILE A 105 -15.18 10.21 13.72
CA ILE A 105 -13.95 10.55 13.00
C ILE A 105 -14.18 10.52 11.49
N TYR A 106 -14.84 9.46 10.99
CA TYR A 106 -15.18 9.40 9.57
C TYR A 106 -16.07 10.56 9.14
N MET A 107 -17.11 10.85 9.92
CA MET A 107 -18.04 11.94 9.60
C MET A 107 -17.37 13.31 9.61
N GLY A 108 -16.29 13.49 10.40
CA GLY A 108 -15.46 14.69 10.34
C GLY A 108 -14.70 14.88 9.02
N TRP A 109 -14.55 13.83 8.22
CA TRP A 109 -13.93 13.87 6.88
C TRP A 109 -14.93 13.76 5.73
N ALA A 110 -16.21 13.54 6.02
CA ALA A 110 -17.24 13.43 5.00
C ALA A 110 -17.34 14.74 4.19
N PRO A 111 -17.24 14.70 2.85
CA PRO A 111 -17.48 15.86 2.02
C PRO A 111 -18.92 16.37 2.22
N SER A 112 -19.10 17.69 2.13
CA SER A 112 -20.43 18.30 2.21
C SER A 112 -21.38 17.68 1.18
N GLY A 113 -22.56 17.26 1.64
CA GLY A 113 -23.59 16.61 0.83
C GLY A 113 -23.42 15.10 0.66
N GLN A 114 -22.35 14.50 1.20
CA GLN A 114 -22.09 13.06 1.18
C GLN A 114 -22.36 12.38 2.53
N GLU A 115 -22.78 13.12 3.55
CA GLU A 115 -22.89 12.67 4.94
C GLU A 115 -23.82 11.46 5.09
N ALA A 116 -24.98 11.48 4.42
CA ALA A 116 -25.93 10.38 4.47
C ALA A 116 -25.35 9.08 3.88
N ARG A 117 -24.68 9.17 2.73
CA ARG A 117 -24.04 8.03 2.06
C ARG A 117 -22.88 7.46 2.87
N TRP A 118 -22.06 8.32 3.46
CA TRP A 118 -20.97 7.90 4.36
C TRP A 118 -21.54 7.19 5.58
N SER A 119 -22.55 7.79 6.21
CA SER A 119 -23.20 7.24 7.39
C SER A 119 -23.86 5.87 7.13
N GLU A 120 -24.50 5.71 5.98
CA GLU A 120 -25.06 4.42 5.54
C GLU A 120 -23.96 3.37 5.34
N LYS A 121 -22.89 3.71 4.60
CA LYS A 121 -21.77 2.78 4.38
C LYS A 121 -21.10 2.38 5.69
N ILE A 122 -20.80 3.31 6.59
CA ILE A 122 -20.16 3.01 7.87
C ILE A 122 -21.01 2.04 8.69
N ARG A 123 -22.32 2.30 8.82
CA ARG A 123 -23.24 1.45 9.58
C ARG A 123 -23.50 0.08 8.93
N SER A 124 -23.22 -0.05 7.63
CA SER A 124 -23.35 -1.33 6.93
C SER A 124 -22.24 -2.32 7.29
N VAL A 125 -21.11 -1.86 7.86
CA VAL A 125 -19.98 -2.71 8.23
C VAL A 125 -20.22 -3.35 9.60
N GLY A 126 -20.24 -4.69 9.63
CA GLY A 126 -20.41 -5.43 10.88
C GLY A 126 -19.12 -5.51 11.70
N THR A 127 -19.24 -5.70 13.01
CA THR A 127 -18.09 -5.87 13.93
C THR A 127 -17.16 -7.01 13.50
N ALA A 128 -17.72 -8.10 12.96
CA ALA A 128 -16.91 -9.22 12.46
C ALA A 128 -16.01 -8.82 11.28
N ASP A 129 -16.52 -8.00 10.37
CA ASP A 129 -15.73 -7.47 9.25
C ASP A 129 -14.64 -6.53 9.73
N ILE A 130 -14.93 -5.65 10.70
CA ILE A 130 -13.94 -4.76 11.30
C ILE A 130 -12.81 -5.57 11.94
N GLN A 131 -13.15 -6.62 12.70
CA GLN A 131 -12.15 -7.45 13.36
C GLN A 131 -11.30 -8.25 12.37
N GLN A 132 -11.92 -8.80 11.32
CA GLN A 132 -11.24 -9.54 10.26
C GLN A 132 -10.28 -8.65 9.48
N TRP A 133 -10.82 -7.53 8.97
CA TRP A 133 -10.14 -6.69 8.00
C TRP A 133 -9.30 -5.61 8.64
N ALA A 134 -9.56 -5.14 9.86
CA ALA A 134 -8.71 -4.18 10.55
C ALA A 134 -7.97 -4.89 11.69
N GLY A 135 -8.52 -4.83 12.89
CA GLY A 135 -8.00 -5.50 14.07
C GLY A 135 -8.86 -5.13 15.27
N GLN A 136 -8.56 -5.75 16.42
CA GLN A 136 -9.42 -5.61 17.60
C GLN A 136 -9.10 -4.38 18.45
N THR A 137 -7.88 -3.84 18.34
CA THR A 137 -7.45 -2.69 19.14
C THR A 137 -7.92 -1.39 18.51
N VAL A 138 -8.46 -0.50 19.33
CA VAL A 138 -8.80 0.88 18.96
C VAL A 138 -7.95 1.83 19.79
N LEU A 139 -7.27 2.76 19.12
CA LEU A 139 -6.50 3.81 19.77
C LEU A 139 -6.80 5.16 19.13
N ASN A 140 -7.29 6.12 19.92
CA ASN A 140 -7.72 7.44 19.44
C ASN A 140 -8.79 7.36 18.32
N GLY A 141 -9.78 6.48 18.48
CA GLY A 141 -10.88 6.25 17.53
C GLY A 141 -10.46 5.62 16.20
N ARG A 142 -9.24 5.10 16.10
CA ARG A 142 -8.74 4.36 14.94
C ARG A 142 -8.52 2.90 15.29
N TYR A 143 -9.03 2.00 14.46
CA TYR A 143 -8.76 0.57 14.56
C TYR A 143 -7.34 0.25 14.07
N ALA A 144 -6.72 -0.77 14.68
CA ALA A 144 -5.49 -1.35 14.16
C ALA A 144 -5.65 -1.70 12.68
N LEU A 145 -4.67 -1.34 11.84
CA LEU A 145 -4.74 -1.58 10.42
C LEU A 145 -4.71 -3.08 10.10
N GLY A 146 -5.40 -3.48 9.03
CA GLY A 146 -5.11 -4.74 8.36
C GLY A 146 -4.05 -4.50 7.30
N HIS A 147 -2.99 -5.30 7.29
CA HIS A 147 -1.99 -5.26 6.24
C HIS A 147 -2.05 -6.58 5.48
N TRP A 148 -2.09 -6.53 4.16
CA TRP A 148 -2.41 -7.69 3.36
C TRP A 148 -1.51 -7.81 2.14
N THR A 149 -1.28 -9.05 1.73
CA THR A 149 -0.82 -9.40 0.39
C THR A 149 -1.77 -10.41 -0.24
N ARG A 150 -1.80 -10.46 -1.57
CA ARG A 150 -2.42 -11.56 -2.32
C ARG A 150 -1.60 -11.89 -3.55
N ARG A 151 -1.73 -13.13 -4.00
CA ARG A 151 -0.88 -13.76 -5.00
C ARG A 151 -1.68 -14.10 -6.25
N SER A 152 -1.08 -13.94 -7.42
CA SER A 152 -1.62 -14.36 -8.71
C SER A 152 -0.54 -15.06 -9.54
N THR A 153 -0.92 -16.12 -10.27
CA THR A 153 -0.03 -16.87 -11.19
C THR A 153 -0.41 -16.75 -12.66
N ASP A 154 -1.37 -15.90 -12.98
CA ASP A 154 -1.90 -15.73 -14.34
C ASP A 154 -1.84 -14.26 -14.79
N ASN A 155 -0.79 -13.56 -14.34
CA ASN A 155 -0.52 -12.15 -14.61
C ASN A 155 -1.56 -11.19 -13.99
N GLY A 156 -2.05 -11.50 -12.79
CA GLY A 156 -3.00 -10.66 -12.06
C GLY A 156 -4.43 -10.76 -12.58
N ARG A 157 -4.82 -11.84 -13.28
CA ARG A 157 -6.19 -12.05 -13.78
C ARG A 157 -7.08 -12.70 -12.72
N THR A 158 -6.54 -13.66 -11.99
CA THR A 158 -7.16 -14.27 -10.82
C THR A 158 -6.21 -14.17 -9.63
N TRP A 159 -6.78 -14.19 -8.42
CA TRP A 159 -6.05 -13.98 -7.18
C TRP A 159 -6.40 -15.07 -6.16
N GLU A 160 -5.38 -15.53 -5.45
CA GLU A 160 -5.54 -16.34 -4.24
C GLU A 160 -6.15 -15.52 -3.10
N ASP A 161 -6.60 -16.20 -2.05
CA ASP A 161 -7.07 -15.57 -0.82
C ASP A 161 -6.01 -14.64 -0.21
N PRO A 162 -6.45 -13.54 0.44
CA PRO A 162 -5.55 -12.59 1.06
C PRO A 162 -4.83 -13.18 2.27
N VAL A 163 -3.55 -12.87 2.38
CA VAL A 163 -2.69 -13.23 3.51
C VAL A 163 -2.39 -11.97 4.32
N ARG A 164 -2.61 -12.02 5.63
CA ARG A 164 -2.22 -10.93 6.53
C ARG A 164 -0.69 -10.89 6.66
N VAL A 165 -0.12 -9.69 6.58
CA VAL A 165 1.33 -9.48 6.65
C VAL A 165 1.71 -8.54 7.81
N PRO A 166 2.94 -8.60 8.35
CA PRO A 166 3.33 -7.71 9.45
C PRO A 166 3.51 -6.24 9.04
N PRO A 167 4.29 -5.89 7.99
CA PRO A 167 4.51 -4.49 7.61
C PRO A 167 3.45 -3.97 6.64
N SER A 168 3.32 -2.64 6.57
CA SER A 168 2.65 -1.96 5.47
C SER A 168 3.48 -0.79 4.92
N THR A 169 3.48 -0.64 3.59
CA THR A 169 3.96 0.54 2.88
C THR A 169 3.21 0.66 1.55
N PRO A 170 3.04 1.88 0.99
CA PRO A 170 2.34 2.03 -0.30
C PRO A 170 3.02 1.33 -1.48
N HIS A 171 4.33 1.09 -1.37
CA HIS A 171 5.14 0.56 -2.45
C HIS A 171 5.05 -0.97 -2.61
N GLY A 172 4.76 -1.68 -1.51
CA GLY A 172 4.76 -3.14 -1.45
C GLY A 172 6.15 -3.79 -1.33
N PRO A 173 6.22 -5.12 -1.48
CA PRO A 173 7.47 -5.87 -1.39
C PRO A 173 8.33 -5.75 -2.66
N ILE A 174 9.57 -6.24 -2.58
CA ILE A 174 10.46 -6.46 -3.74
C ILE A 174 10.87 -7.93 -3.83
N VAL A 175 11.31 -8.35 -5.02
CA VAL A 175 12.00 -9.63 -5.22
C VAL A 175 13.51 -9.41 -5.05
N LEU A 176 14.14 -10.23 -4.23
CA LEU A 176 15.60 -10.28 -4.10
C LEU A 176 16.22 -11.13 -5.21
N SER A 177 17.50 -10.95 -5.46
CA SER A 177 18.30 -11.69 -6.43
C SER A 177 18.34 -13.20 -6.17
N ASP A 178 18.07 -13.64 -4.94
CA ASP A 178 17.96 -15.05 -4.56
C ASP A 178 16.52 -15.61 -4.67
N GLY A 179 15.57 -14.81 -5.12
CA GLY A 179 14.17 -15.20 -5.33
C GLY A 179 13.25 -15.03 -4.10
N ARG A 180 13.78 -14.68 -2.92
CA ARG A 180 12.95 -14.32 -1.77
C ARG A 180 12.21 -13.01 -2.01
N LEU A 181 11.09 -12.84 -1.33
CA LEU A 181 10.44 -11.52 -1.24
C LEU A 181 10.87 -10.80 0.02
N MET A 182 11.10 -9.49 -0.08
CA MET A 182 11.40 -8.61 1.04
C MET A 182 10.36 -7.50 1.11
N TYR A 183 9.74 -7.34 2.28
CA TYR A 183 8.78 -6.29 2.56
C TYR A 183 9.28 -5.47 3.73
N VAL A 184 9.69 -4.22 3.47
CA VAL A 184 10.01 -3.24 4.50
C VAL A 184 8.87 -2.23 4.62
N GLY A 185 8.30 -2.08 5.80
CA GLY A 185 7.15 -1.21 6.03
C GLY A 185 6.95 -0.91 7.51
N ILE A 186 5.96 -0.08 7.83
CA ILE A 186 5.63 0.25 9.22
C ILE A 186 4.84 -0.90 9.86
N GLU A 187 5.07 -1.14 11.14
CA GLU A 187 4.25 -2.06 11.96
C GLU A 187 2.80 -1.56 12.13
N GLY A 188 2.63 -0.26 11.97
CA GLY A 188 1.37 0.46 12.10
C GLY A 188 1.64 1.92 12.43
N ASN A 189 0.61 2.72 12.46
CA ASN A 189 0.70 4.17 12.74
C ASN A 189 -0.04 4.60 14.01
N GLN A 190 -0.52 3.62 14.80
CA GLN A 190 -1.21 3.88 16.06
C GLN A 190 -0.31 4.57 17.09
N GLY A 191 0.98 4.21 17.14
CA GLY A 191 1.94 4.80 18.08
C GLY A 191 2.43 6.21 17.72
N ARG A 192 1.92 6.83 16.63
CA ARG A 192 2.35 8.17 16.17
C ARG A 192 2.19 9.26 17.21
N LYS A 193 1.05 9.30 17.91
CA LYS A 193 0.81 10.35 18.92
C LYS A 193 1.73 10.24 20.15
N ILE A 194 2.26 9.06 20.42
CA ILE A 194 3.15 8.80 21.57
C ILE A 194 4.62 8.60 21.15
N GLY A 195 4.93 8.78 19.86
CA GLY A 195 6.29 8.67 19.33
C GLY A 195 6.88 7.26 19.46
N GLN A 196 6.07 6.22 19.24
CA GLN A 196 6.49 4.82 19.31
C GLN A 196 6.07 4.03 18.06
N GLY A 197 6.91 3.09 17.62
CA GLY A 197 6.64 2.23 16.47
C GLY A 197 7.90 1.71 15.81
N SER A 198 7.74 0.68 14.98
CA SER A 198 8.82 0.00 14.30
C SER A 198 8.64 0.01 12.78
N ILE A 199 9.73 0.22 12.05
CA ILE A 199 9.86 -0.26 10.67
C ILE A 199 10.24 -1.73 10.76
N LEU A 200 9.44 -2.59 10.17
CA LEU A 200 9.66 -4.03 10.12
C LEU A 200 10.27 -4.39 8.76
N ALA A 201 11.25 -5.29 8.77
CA ALA A 201 11.66 -6.04 7.60
C ALA A 201 11.05 -7.45 7.73
N ALA A 202 10.23 -7.84 6.77
CA ALA A 202 9.64 -9.16 6.68
C ALA A 202 10.05 -9.84 5.37
N GLU A 203 10.27 -11.15 5.42
CA GLU A 203 10.59 -11.95 4.24
C GLU A 203 9.51 -12.99 3.97
N SER A 204 9.42 -13.40 2.70
CA SER A 204 8.66 -14.57 2.29
C SER A 204 9.56 -15.50 1.47
N LEU A 205 9.51 -16.79 1.81
CA LEU A 205 10.25 -17.86 1.13
C LEU A 205 9.36 -18.69 0.19
N ASP A 206 8.06 -18.38 0.13
CA ASP A 206 7.03 -19.16 -0.56
C ASP A 206 6.16 -18.30 -1.50
N GLN A 207 6.77 -17.23 -2.03
CA GLN A 207 6.16 -16.27 -2.95
C GLN A 207 4.91 -15.59 -2.36
N GLY A 208 5.00 -15.13 -1.12
CA GLY A 208 4.01 -14.26 -0.49
C GLY A 208 2.86 -15.00 0.19
N ARG A 209 2.94 -16.32 0.35
CA ARG A 209 1.92 -17.10 1.08
C ARG A 209 2.10 -17.03 2.58
N THR A 210 3.34 -16.93 3.04
CA THR A 210 3.68 -16.67 4.43
C THR A 210 4.78 -15.63 4.54
N TRP A 211 4.80 -14.91 5.67
CA TRP A 211 5.73 -13.83 5.93
C TRP A 211 6.29 -13.92 7.35
N ALA A 212 7.61 -13.77 7.49
CA ALA A 212 8.31 -13.77 8.78
C ALA A 212 9.04 -12.45 9.00
N VAL A 213 8.91 -11.85 10.19
CA VAL A 213 9.67 -10.64 10.55
C VAL A 213 11.11 -11.04 10.89
N ILE A 214 12.07 -10.46 10.16
CA ILE A 214 13.50 -10.73 10.33
C ILE A 214 14.30 -9.54 10.86
N GLY A 215 13.67 -8.36 10.92
CA GLY A 215 14.33 -7.15 11.41
C GLY A 215 13.35 -6.09 11.90
N ARG A 216 13.81 -5.27 12.84
CA ARG A 216 13.05 -4.14 13.40
C ARG A 216 13.97 -2.95 13.55
N THR A 217 13.52 -1.79 13.08
CA THR A 217 14.20 -0.50 13.25
C THR A 217 13.23 0.49 13.89
N ASN A 218 13.72 1.36 14.77
CA ASN A 218 12.90 2.39 15.41
C ASN A 218 12.36 3.39 14.37
N MET A 219 11.05 3.63 14.34
CA MET A 219 10.44 4.67 13.49
C MET A 219 10.73 6.10 13.98
N TYR A 220 11.13 6.26 15.25
CA TYR A 220 11.35 7.57 15.89
C TYR A 220 12.79 7.72 16.37
N PRO A 221 13.79 7.63 15.48
CA PRO A 221 15.18 7.84 15.87
C PRO A 221 15.40 9.30 16.28
N GLU A 222 16.40 9.53 17.13
CA GLU A 222 16.85 10.89 17.43
C GLU A 222 17.28 11.60 16.14
N TYR A 223 16.82 12.83 15.98
CA TYR A 223 17.11 13.67 14.82
C TYR A 223 17.32 15.12 15.28
N ARG A 224 18.55 15.60 15.14
CA ARG A 224 18.98 16.92 15.59
C ARG A 224 18.72 18.05 14.58
N GLY A 225 17.93 17.78 13.54
CA GLY A 225 17.46 18.82 12.62
C GLY A 225 16.29 19.60 13.19
N ASP A 226 15.36 19.99 12.33
CA ASP A 226 14.19 20.81 12.63
C ASP A 226 12.97 20.03 13.14
N ALA A 227 13.10 18.72 13.39
CA ALA A 227 11.97 17.89 13.78
C ALA A 227 11.50 18.20 15.23
N PRO A 228 10.18 18.29 15.49
CA PRO A 228 9.63 18.52 16.82
C PRO A 228 10.12 17.49 17.85
N GLY A 229 10.60 17.98 19.01
CA GLY A 229 11.10 17.11 20.08
C GLY A 229 12.41 16.38 19.76
N GLY A 230 13.12 16.77 18.68
CA GLY A 230 14.42 16.20 18.33
C GLY A 230 14.36 14.75 17.85
N ARG A 231 13.24 14.32 17.26
CA ARG A 231 13.04 12.97 16.71
C ARG A 231 12.42 13.03 15.32
N SER A 232 12.87 12.20 14.41
CA SER A 232 12.19 12.01 13.11
C SER A 232 10.93 11.15 13.27
N TYR A 233 10.02 11.22 12.29
CA TYR A 233 8.94 10.26 12.12
C TYR A 233 9.10 9.56 10.78
N LEU A 234 9.75 8.39 10.79
CA LEU A 234 9.98 7.63 9.57
C LEU A 234 8.73 6.86 9.17
N THR A 235 8.25 7.06 7.95
CA THR A 235 7.06 6.43 7.40
C THR A 235 7.24 6.06 5.92
N GLU A 236 6.33 5.24 5.39
CA GLU A 236 6.24 4.87 3.97
C GLU A 236 7.60 4.46 3.35
N PRO A 237 8.34 3.50 3.93
CA PRO A 237 9.64 3.13 3.38
C PRO A 237 9.51 2.35 2.07
N HIS A 238 10.50 2.51 1.20
CA HIS A 238 10.74 1.63 0.05
C HIS A 238 12.12 1.01 0.16
N VAL A 239 12.22 -0.30 -0.10
CA VAL A 239 13.47 -1.05 -0.07
C VAL A 239 13.93 -1.39 -1.48
N VAL A 240 15.24 -1.39 -1.70
CA VAL A 240 15.88 -1.93 -2.90
C VAL A 240 17.05 -2.82 -2.49
N GLU A 241 17.33 -3.84 -3.31
CA GLU A 241 18.58 -4.59 -3.22
C GLU A 241 19.64 -3.92 -4.11
N VAL A 242 20.71 -3.40 -3.50
CA VAL A 242 21.78 -2.67 -4.21
C VAL A 242 22.92 -3.60 -4.66
N ALA A 243 23.03 -4.76 -4.04
CA ALA A 243 23.89 -5.89 -4.42
C ALA A 243 23.34 -7.14 -3.71
N PRO A 244 23.67 -8.37 -4.14
CA PRO A 244 23.15 -9.59 -3.50
C PRO A 244 23.29 -9.56 -1.97
N GLY A 245 22.17 -9.63 -1.27
CA GLY A 245 22.09 -9.58 0.20
C GLY A 245 22.31 -8.21 0.84
N ARG A 246 22.49 -7.14 0.06
CA ARG A 246 22.65 -5.76 0.55
C ARG A 246 21.41 -4.93 0.23
N LEU A 247 20.69 -4.56 1.28
CA LEU A 247 19.44 -3.81 1.18
C LEU A 247 19.66 -2.34 1.57
N LEU A 248 18.99 -1.45 0.85
CA LEU A 248 18.84 -0.05 1.20
C LEU A 248 17.34 0.27 1.31
N ALA A 249 16.91 0.74 2.47
CA ALA A 249 15.55 1.25 2.66
C ALA A 249 15.59 2.77 2.81
N MET A 250 14.75 3.47 2.05
CA MET A 250 14.53 4.90 2.15
C MET A 250 13.14 5.15 2.73
N ALA A 251 13.06 5.92 3.81
CA ALA A 251 11.80 6.30 4.45
C ALA A 251 11.56 7.80 4.34
N ARG A 252 10.29 8.17 4.23
CA ARG A 252 9.84 9.56 4.37
C ARG A 252 10.00 10.00 5.83
N TYR A 253 10.47 11.22 6.07
CA TYR A 253 10.54 11.84 7.41
C TYR A 253 9.61 13.05 7.53
#